data_AF-A0AAD3CTE2-F1
#
_entry.id   AF-A0AAD3CTE2-F1
#
_cell.length_a   1.000
_cell.length_b   1.000
_cell.length_c   1.000
_cell.angle_alpha   90.00
_cell.angle_beta   90.00
_cell.angle_gamma   90.00
#
_symmetry.space_group_name_H-M   'P 1'
#
loop_
_entity.id
_entity.type
_entity.pdbx_description
1 polymer ?
#
loop_
_entity_poly.entity_id
_entity_poly.type
_entity_poly.pdbx_seq_one_letter_code
_entity_poly.pdbx_strand_id
1 'polypeptide(L)'
;MSVPSPTCETFTNRIFLSGFPPCMKEEQLQQELEKFGPVTSFDMIACDQRQKKNKKRKRQPFAFVTFASDKDAQSVVTYLEKQKEQNIENSTLLFNIAKFAQKPVERVNKRFRQSIEEKEKIDAIFRGKYKPNMILQVHSSHLHRMIQYIHDLEKVKDSHAWDIPKFIASSETKSKNISFIYVGNENEADVATNYWYNHFVNNKILIRFGVRKVYVVDKIVEIDPSDDDAKRAEKLVDAMLCTLKKQEDITLKIQSFPMKKEIQHQIVASLDKVIDEIEEKSSERYSHLYGQKIDMATSGFTHLFSSVQIFNPRMHEQNMKDFDECTLPEIFLVGIQNIPQCEQKEVSVENQVDDDDDDDEICRAYFKLQEAMDNYRRDEPSVNTSFKEQVGFDCGSSPGGWTKWLIADEGCKTVYSCDPGLLDESVLKLEGTRYMQMKGFDAIDTLKQEGCNDISIWVSDMCLQNPALQVNHLLQAKKEGILAKNSFFILTLKFNTGHSKETFDFFAEEEAKRLMENAEVENVRTYHLFSNRKGERTIMGIIK
;
A
#
# COMPACT_ATOMS: atom_id res chain seq x y z
N MET A 1 4.24 -43.97 -53.22
CA MET A 1 3.33 -43.41 -52.20
C MET A 1 3.47 -41.89 -52.24
N SER A 2 2.49 -41.21 -52.83
CA SER A 2 2.45 -39.75 -52.97
C SER A 2 1.93 -39.11 -51.68
N VAL A 3 2.67 -38.14 -51.15
CA VAL A 3 2.28 -37.35 -49.97
C VAL A 3 1.01 -36.54 -50.31
N PRO A 4 -0.05 -36.56 -49.47
CA PRO A 4 -1.22 -35.72 -49.71
C PRO A 4 -0.82 -34.25 -49.64
N SER A 5 -1.22 -33.47 -50.65
CA SER A 5 -1.11 -32.01 -50.65
C SER A 5 -1.82 -31.42 -49.42
N PRO A 6 -1.24 -30.39 -48.78
CA PRO A 6 -1.83 -29.76 -47.60
C PRO A 6 -3.26 -29.31 -47.90
N THR A 7 -4.17 -29.73 -47.03
CA THR A 7 -5.60 -29.43 -47.06
C THR A 7 -5.83 -27.93 -47.17
N CYS A 8 -6.67 -27.54 -48.12
CA CYS A 8 -7.12 -26.18 -48.38
C CYS A 8 -7.44 -25.45 -47.07
N GLU A 9 -6.60 -24.48 -46.68
CA GLU A 9 -6.89 -23.60 -45.54
C GLU A 9 -8.21 -22.88 -45.83
N THR A 10 -9.20 -23.05 -44.96
CA THR A 10 -10.45 -22.29 -45.05
C THR A 10 -10.16 -20.86 -44.63
N PHE A 11 -10.00 -19.98 -45.62
CA PHE A 11 -9.88 -18.54 -45.40
C PHE A 11 -11.10 -18.04 -44.62
N THR A 12 -10.88 -17.09 -43.71
CA THR A 12 -11.95 -16.39 -43.03
C THR A 12 -12.24 -15.09 -43.74
N ASN A 13 -13.49 -14.69 -43.87
CA ASN A 13 -13.90 -13.34 -44.29
C ASN A 13 -13.40 -12.19 -43.40
N ARG A 14 -12.65 -12.47 -42.32
CA ARG A 14 -12.03 -11.48 -41.43
C ARG A 14 -10.54 -11.29 -41.73
N ILE A 15 -10.11 -10.04 -41.83
CA ILE A 15 -8.71 -9.65 -42.04
C ILE A 15 -8.22 -8.71 -40.93
N PHE A 16 -6.92 -8.77 -40.65
CA PHE A 16 -6.18 -7.83 -39.82
C PHE A 16 -5.48 -6.82 -40.73
N LEU A 17 -5.69 -5.54 -40.47
CA LEU A 17 -5.09 -4.42 -41.18
C LEU A 17 -4.19 -3.62 -40.26
N SER A 18 -3.01 -3.22 -40.72
CA SER A 18 -2.16 -2.27 -39.99
C SER A 18 -1.26 -1.43 -40.88
N GLY A 19 -0.65 -0.41 -40.29
CA GLY A 19 0.27 0.49 -40.97
C GLY A 19 -0.42 1.66 -41.67
N PHE A 20 -1.65 1.99 -41.28
CA PHE A 20 -2.33 3.22 -41.71
C PHE A 20 -1.95 4.45 -40.86
N PRO A 21 -2.11 5.68 -41.37
CA PRO A 21 -1.79 6.89 -40.62
C PRO A 21 -2.60 7.01 -39.32
N PRO A 22 -2.00 7.48 -38.20
CA PRO A 22 -2.71 7.67 -36.93
C PRO A 22 -3.90 8.65 -36.96
N CYS A 23 -3.98 9.49 -38.00
CA CYS A 23 -5.06 10.44 -38.21
C CYS A 23 -6.21 9.89 -39.08
N MET A 24 -6.08 8.66 -39.59
CA MET A 24 -7.11 8.04 -40.41
C MET A 24 -8.34 7.73 -39.56
N LYS A 25 -9.49 8.23 -39.99
CA LYS A 25 -10.77 7.93 -39.35
C LYS A 25 -11.32 6.59 -39.82
N GLU A 26 -12.17 6.00 -38.99
CA GLU A 26 -12.85 4.74 -39.27
C GLU A 26 -13.62 4.80 -40.58
N GLU A 27 -14.38 5.87 -40.83
CA GLU A 27 -15.18 6.00 -42.04
C GLU A 27 -14.32 6.07 -43.31
N GLN A 28 -13.12 6.66 -43.22
CA GLN A 28 -12.20 6.76 -44.35
C GLN A 28 -11.62 5.39 -44.70
N LEU A 29 -11.18 4.63 -43.70
CA LEU A 29 -10.63 3.30 -43.92
C LEU A 29 -11.73 2.32 -44.37
N GLN A 30 -12.95 2.43 -43.83
CA GLN A 30 -14.09 1.63 -44.26
C GLN A 30 -14.47 1.92 -45.72
N GLN A 31 -14.61 3.19 -46.13
CA GLN A 31 -14.91 3.55 -47.53
C GLN A 31 -13.89 3.00 -48.52
N GLU A 32 -12.62 2.94 -48.13
CA GLU A 32 -11.55 2.39 -48.96
C GLU A 32 -11.64 0.87 -49.10
N LEU A 33 -12.06 0.18 -48.04
CA LEU A 33 -12.23 -1.27 -48.04
C LEU A 33 -13.53 -1.70 -48.73
N GLU A 34 -14.57 -0.88 -48.69
CA GLU A 34 -15.85 -1.14 -49.38
C GLU A 34 -15.69 -1.26 -50.91
N LYS A 35 -14.59 -0.74 -51.48
CA LYS A 35 -14.22 -0.95 -52.89
C LYS A 35 -13.97 -2.42 -53.24
N PHE A 36 -13.65 -3.26 -52.24
CA PHE A 36 -13.37 -4.69 -52.42
C PHE A 36 -14.59 -5.57 -52.14
N GLY A 37 -15.61 -5.04 -51.46
CA GLY A 37 -16.85 -5.74 -51.12
C GLY A 37 -17.50 -5.17 -49.86
N PRO A 38 -18.73 -5.60 -49.50
CA PRO A 38 -19.44 -5.09 -48.35
C PRO A 38 -18.74 -5.47 -47.04
N VAL A 39 -18.46 -4.48 -46.19
CA VAL A 39 -17.92 -4.69 -44.85
C VAL A 39 -19.08 -4.93 -43.88
N THR A 40 -19.07 -6.03 -43.15
CA THR A 40 -20.12 -6.40 -42.17
C THR A 40 -19.78 -6.00 -40.75
N SER A 41 -18.49 -5.92 -40.41
CA SER A 41 -18.00 -5.49 -39.10
C SER A 41 -16.63 -4.86 -39.25
N PHE A 42 -16.38 -3.82 -38.47
CA PHE A 42 -15.16 -3.03 -38.51
C PHE A 42 -14.77 -2.64 -37.08
N ASP A 43 -13.60 -3.08 -36.64
CA ASP A 43 -13.09 -2.82 -35.29
C ASP A 43 -11.75 -2.09 -35.41
N MET A 44 -11.74 -0.75 -35.30
CA MET A 44 -10.51 0.05 -35.37
C MET A 44 -9.93 0.32 -33.98
N ILE A 45 -8.69 -0.10 -33.77
CA ILE A 45 -7.98 0.13 -32.51
C ILE A 45 -7.01 1.28 -32.72
N ALA A 46 -7.51 2.49 -32.49
CA ALA A 46 -6.72 3.70 -32.56
C ALA A 46 -5.61 3.68 -31.51
N CYS A 47 -4.41 4.11 -31.89
CA CYS A 47 -3.33 4.30 -30.92
C CYS A 47 -3.67 5.56 -30.10
N ASP A 48 -4.37 5.35 -29.00
CA ASP A 48 -4.85 6.38 -28.10
C ASP A 48 -3.75 7.42 -27.81
N GLN A 49 -3.96 8.67 -28.25
CA GLN A 49 -2.92 9.72 -28.22
C GLN A 49 -2.46 10.06 -26.79
N ARG A 50 -3.17 9.55 -25.78
CA ARG A 50 -2.88 9.71 -24.35
C ARG A 50 -1.66 8.93 -23.86
N GLN A 51 -1.05 8.05 -24.66
CA GLN A 51 0.18 7.32 -24.29
C GLN A 51 1.48 8.16 -24.33
N LYS A 52 1.44 9.46 -23.99
CA LYS A 52 2.62 10.36 -24.02
C LYS A 52 3.68 10.06 -22.96
N LYS A 53 3.40 9.26 -21.91
CA LYS A 53 4.31 9.13 -20.76
C LYS A 53 5.21 7.90 -20.72
N ASN A 54 4.95 6.84 -21.50
CA ASN A 54 5.80 5.64 -21.49
C ASN A 54 6.54 5.49 -22.82
N LYS A 55 7.89 5.56 -22.80
CA LYS A 55 8.80 5.39 -23.96
C LYS A 55 8.72 4.00 -24.64
N LYS A 56 7.74 3.15 -24.32
CA LYS A 56 7.54 1.86 -25.00
C LYS A 56 7.01 2.14 -26.41
N ARG A 57 7.60 1.47 -27.41
CA ARG A 57 7.34 1.61 -28.85
C ARG A 57 5.87 1.93 -29.14
N LYS A 58 5.58 3.10 -29.72
CA LYS A 58 4.24 3.46 -30.20
C LYS A 58 3.80 2.36 -31.17
N ARG A 59 2.75 1.62 -30.81
CA ARG A 59 2.16 0.64 -31.72
C ARG A 59 1.52 1.41 -32.87
N GLN A 60 1.75 0.98 -34.10
CA GLN A 60 1.00 1.52 -35.24
C GLN A 60 -0.48 1.18 -35.06
N PRO A 61 -1.40 2.05 -35.50
CA PRO A 61 -2.82 1.74 -35.46
C PRO A 61 -3.11 0.51 -36.33
N PHE A 62 -4.12 -0.26 -35.92
CA PHE A 62 -4.54 -1.48 -36.60
C PHE A 62 -6.05 -1.65 -36.51
N ALA A 63 -6.61 -2.43 -37.41
CA ALA A 63 -8.04 -2.71 -37.47
C ALA A 63 -8.29 -4.19 -37.77
N PHE A 64 -9.43 -4.71 -37.32
CA PHE A 64 -9.98 -5.97 -37.79
C PHE A 64 -11.22 -5.69 -38.63
N VAL A 65 -11.28 -6.28 -39.82
CA VAL A 65 -12.36 -6.01 -40.77
C VAL A 65 -12.95 -7.32 -41.24
N THR A 66 -14.26 -7.45 -41.13
CA THR A 66 -15.02 -8.62 -41.58
C THR A 66 -15.82 -8.25 -42.81
N PHE A 67 -15.65 -9.00 -43.90
CA PHE A 67 -16.37 -8.83 -45.15
C PHE A 67 -17.59 -9.75 -45.24
N ALA A 68 -18.54 -9.41 -46.11
CA ALA A 68 -19.69 -10.26 -46.40
C ALA A 68 -19.30 -11.62 -47.03
N SER A 69 -18.15 -11.69 -47.72
CA SER A 69 -17.65 -12.93 -48.31
C SER A 69 -16.13 -13.11 -48.16
N ASP A 70 -15.68 -14.37 -48.15
CA ASP A 70 -14.24 -14.71 -48.11
C ASP A 70 -13.50 -14.20 -49.34
N LYS A 71 -14.19 -14.10 -50.48
CA LYS A 71 -13.63 -13.60 -51.75
C LYS A 71 -13.25 -12.12 -51.66
N ASP A 72 -14.05 -11.32 -50.95
CA ASP A 72 -13.80 -9.89 -50.79
C ASP A 72 -12.58 -9.67 -49.87
N ALA A 73 -12.51 -10.42 -48.76
CA ALA A 73 -11.35 -10.43 -47.87
C ALA A 73 -10.06 -10.84 -48.60
N GLN A 74 -10.11 -11.90 -49.42
CA GLN A 74 -8.98 -12.34 -50.25
C GLN A 74 -8.56 -11.26 -51.25
N SER A 75 -9.51 -10.50 -51.81
CA SER A 75 -9.23 -9.45 -52.78
C SER A 75 -8.39 -8.32 -52.15
N VAL A 76 -8.64 -7.96 -50.89
CA VAL A 76 -7.84 -6.96 -50.15
C VAL A 76 -6.41 -7.46 -49.91
N VAL A 77 -6.25 -8.70 -49.42
CA VAL A 77 -4.92 -9.28 -49.15
C VAL A 77 -4.10 -9.37 -50.43
N THR A 78 -4.71 -9.90 -51.49
CA THR A 78 -4.07 -10.03 -52.82
C THR A 78 -3.70 -8.68 -53.41
N TYR A 79 -4.56 -7.67 -53.23
CA TYR A 79 -4.26 -6.29 -53.69
C TYR A 79 -2.99 -5.76 -53.02
N LEU A 80 -2.85 -5.89 -51.71
CA LEU A 80 -1.63 -5.43 -51.02
C LEU A 80 -0.38 -6.23 -51.37
N GLU A 81 -0.49 -7.54 -51.56
CA GLU A 81 0.64 -8.37 -51.98
C GLU A 81 1.16 -7.93 -53.35
N LYS A 82 0.25 -7.69 -54.31
CA LYS A 82 0.61 -7.15 -55.63
C LYS A 82 1.26 -5.77 -55.56
N GLN A 83 0.77 -4.88 -54.68
CA GLN A 83 1.37 -3.57 -54.48
C GLN A 83 2.81 -3.66 -53.93
N LYS A 84 3.09 -4.67 -53.08
CA LYS A 84 4.45 -4.94 -52.58
C LYS A 84 5.38 -5.49 -53.66
N GLU A 85 4.89 -6.42 -54.48
CA GLU A 85 5.68 -7.01 -55.58
C GLU A 85 6.07 -5.98 -56.63
N GLN A 86 5.19 -5.00 -56.92
CA GLN A 86 5.46 -3.94 -57.89
C GLN A 86 6.46 -2.89 -57.37
N ASN A 87 6.94 -3.02 -56.14
CA ASN A 87 7.95 -2.17 -55.50
C ASN A 87 7.67 -0.68 -55.71
N ILE A 88 6.39 -0.28 -55.64
CA ILE A 88 5.96 1.10 -55.83
C ILE A 88 6.28 1.85 -54.54
N GLU A 89 7.56 2.17 -54.34
CA GLU A 89 8.11 2.88 -53.17
C GLU A 89 7.49 4.28 -52.96
N ASN A 90 6.76 4.81 -53.96
CA ASN A 90 6.10 6.10 -53.92
C ASN A 90 4.56 6.03 -53.88
N SER A 91 3.94 4.85 -53.76
CA SER A 91 2.49 4.80 -53.59
C SER A 91 2.13 5.09 -52.13
N THR A 92 1.35 6.15 -51.92
CA THR A 92 0.71 6.46 -50.64
C THR A 92 -0.37 5.41 -50.35
N LEU A 93 0.05 4.18 -50.04
CA LEU A 93 -0.86 3.15 -49.56
C LEU A 93 -1.43 3.63 -48.23
N LEU A 94 -2.76 3.52 -48.12
CA LEU A 94 -3.47 3.91 -46.92
C LEU A 94 -3.20 2.94 -45.77
N PHE A 95 -2.77 1.70 -46.05
CA PHE A 95 -2.35 0.68 -45.08
C PHE A 95 -1.31 -0.28 -45.71
N ASN A 96 -0.40 -0.83 -44.90
CA ASN A 96 0.78 -1.56 -45.39
C ASN A 96 0.78 -3.06 -45.08
N ILE A 97 -0.15 -3.52 -44.25
CA ILE A 97 -0.30 -4.92 -43.86
C ILE A 97 -1.79 -5.28 -43.93
N ALA A 98 -2.12 -6.32 -44.70
CA ALA A 98 -3.36 -7.05 -44.62
C ALA A 98 -3.01 -8.53 -44.53
N LYS A 99 -3.58 -9.21 -43.55
CA LYS A 99 -3.46 -10.67 -43.39
C LYS A 99 -4.81 -11.21 -42.97
N PHE A 100 -5.13 -12.44 -43.34
CA PHE A 100 -6.29 -13.10 -42.75
C PHE A 100 -6.14 -13.12 -41.22
N ALA A 101 -7.15 -12.61 -40.54
CA ALA A 101 -7.19 -12.65 -39.09
C ALA A 101 -7.51 -14.09 -38.71
N GLN A 102 -6.77 -14.65 -37.74
CA GLN A 102 -7.24 -15.87 -37.10
C GLN A 102 -8.63 -15.59 -36.53
N LYS A 103 -9.58 -16.53 -36.65
CA LYS A 103 -10.89 -16.41 -35.99
C LYS A 103 -10.65 -15.93 -34.55
N PRO A 104 -11.42 -14.94 -34.05
CA PRO A 104 -11.24 -14.41 -32.69
C PRO A 104 -11.09 -15.61 -31.77
N VAL A 105 -9.88 -15.73 -31.22
CA VAL A 105 -9.36 -17.02 -30.75
C VAL A 105 -10.35 -17.54 -29.71
N GLU A 106 -10.76 -18.81 -29.81
CA GLU A 106 -11.58 -19.50 -28.78
C GLU A 106 -11.11 -19.19 -27.34
N ARG A 107 -9.83 -18.87 -27.17
CA ARG A 107 -9.21 -18.39 -25.94
C ARG A 107 -9.93 -17.19 -25.29
N VAL A 108 -10.46 -16.24 -26.04
CA VAL A 108 -11.18 -15.07 -25.50
C VAL A 108 -12.50 -15.52 -24.87
N ASN A 109 -13.32 -16.21 -25.64
CA ASN A 109 -14.59 -16.77 -25.17
C ASN A 109 -14.37 -17.75 -24.02
N LYS A 110 -13.29 -18.54 -24.07
CA LYS A 110 -12.90 -19.44 -22.97
C LYS A 110 -12.57 -18.67 -21.70
N ARG A 111 -11.81 -17.58 -21.77
CA ARG A 111 -11.47 -16.76 -20.59
C ARG A 111 -12.69 -16.06 -20.01
N PHE A 112 -13.54 -15.51 -20.87
CA PHE A 112 -14.78 -14.87 -20.41
C PHE A 112 -15.70 -15.88 -19.73
N ARG A 113 -15.88 -17.08 -20.31
CA ARG A 113 -16.60 -18.19 -19.67
C ARG A 113 -15.96 -18.59 -18.34
N GLN A 114 -14.62 -18.68 -18.27
CA GLN A 114 -13.92 -18.95 -17.02
C GLN A 114 -14.18 -17.89 -15.94
N SER A 115 -14.21 -16.59 -16.29
CA SER A 115 -14.55 -15.53 -15.33
C SER A 115 -16.01 -15.58 -14.90
N ILE A 116 -16.94 -15.93 -15.78
CA ILE A 116 -18.34 -16.16 -15.41
C ILE A 116 -18.44 -17.35 -14.45
N GLU A 117 -17.82 -18.49 -14.79
CA GLU A 117 -17.81 -19.68 -13.93
C GLU A 117 -17.16 -19.40 -12.56
N GLU A 118 -16.11 -18.59 -12.52
CA GLU A 118 -15.45 -18.16 -11.27
C GLU A 118 -16.37 -17.27 -10.44
N LYS A 119 -17.04 -16.29 -11.05
CA LYS A 119 -18.05 -15.46 -10.38
C LYS A 119 -19.19 -16.31 -9.83
N GLU A 120 -19.73 -17.23 -10.62
CA GLU A 120 -20.81 -18.11 -10.19
C GLU A 120 -20.41 -19.00 -9.01
N LYS A 121 -19.16 -19.47 -8.96
CA LYS A 121 -18.61 -20.19 -7.80
C LYS A 121 -18.56 -19.30 -6.58
N ILE A 122 -18.11 -18.06 -6.71
CA ILE A 122 -18.09 -17.08 -5.62
C ILE A 122 -19.52 -16.82 -5.14
N ASP A 123 -20.44 -16.51 -6.05
CA ASP A 123 -21.85 -16.27 -5.70
C ASP A 123 -22.49 -17.50 -5.01
N ALA A 124 -22.13 -18.72 -5.43
CA ALA A 124 -22.58 -19.94 -4.78
C ALA A 124 -22.09 -20.07 -3.33
N ILE A 125 -20.85 -19.65 -3.03
CA ILE A 125 -20.32 -19.60 -1.66
C ILE A 125 -21.20 -18.70 -0.78
N PHE A 126 -21.62 -17.55 -1.30
CA PHE A 126 -22.40 -16.56 -0.53
C PHE A 126 -23.91 -16.79 -0.51
N ARG A 127 -24.44 -17.57 -1.45
CA ARG A 127 -25.84 -18.04 -1.44
C ARG A 127 -26.07 -19.27 -0.55
N GLY A 128 -24.99 -19.92 -0.09
CA GLY A 128 -25.07 -21.09 0.77
C GLY A 128 -25.77 -20.81 2.10
N LYS A 129 -26.21 -21.89 2.77
CA LYS A 129 -26.82 -21.82 4.13
C LYS A 129 -25.88 -21.14 5.13
N TYR A 130 -24.57 -21.29 4.94
CA TYR A 130 -23.53 -20.68 5.75
C TYR A 130 -22.88 -19.56 4.95
N LYS A 131 -23.02 -18.33 5.43
CA LYS A 131 -22.29 -17.19 4.87
C LYS A 131 -20.91 -17.11 5.51
N PRO A 132 -19.83 -16.94 4.72
CA PRO A 132 -18.52 -16.75 5.31
C PRO A 132 -18.49 -15.39 6.00
N ASN A 133 -18.11 -15.42 7.28
CA ASN A 133 -17.86 -14.23 8.09
C ASN A 133 -16.36 -14.01 8.32
N MET A 134 -15.51 -14.91 7.82
CA MET A 134 -14.07 -14.83 7.92
C MET A 134 -13.37 -15.45 6.72
N ILE A 135 -12.23 -14.85 6.34
CA ILE A 135 -11.33 -15.33 5.30
C ILE A 135 -9.95 -15.55 5.91
N LEU A 136 -9.39 -16.72 5.67
CA LEU A 136 -8.00 -17.00 5.99
C LEU A 136 -7.17 -16.88 4.72
N GLN A 137 -6.21 -15.96 4.71
CA GLN A 137 -5.18 -15.91 3.69
C GLN A 137 -4.09 -16.92 4.06
N VAL A 138 -3.95 -17.96 3.26
CA VAL A 138 -3.00 -19.04 3.51
C VAL A 138 -2.00 -19.14 2.37
N HIS A 139 -0.81 -19.68 2.67
CA HIS A 139 0.09 -20.06 1.61
C HIS A 139 -0.50 -21.24 0.83
N SER A 140 -0.41 -21.22 -0.51
CA SER A 140 -1.05 -22.27 -1.34
C SER A 140 -0.53 -23.68 -1.02
N SER A 141 0.74 -23.84 -0.63
CA SER A 141 1.29 -25.14 -0.18
C SER A 141 0.70 -25.67 1.14
N HIS A 142 0.02 -24.81 1.90
CA HIS A 142 -0.63 -25.13 3.16
C HIS A 142 -2.15 -25.25 3.07
N LEU A 143 -2.76 -24.94 1.92
CA LEU A 143 -4.21 -24.90 1.73
C LEU A 143 -4.90 -26.18 2.24
N HIS A 144 -4.52 -27.34 1.70
CA HIS A 144 -5.14 -28.62 2.06
C HIS A 144 -4.95 -28.98 3.54
N ARG A 145 -3.77 -28.67 4.12
CA ARG A 145 -3.51 -28.94 5.54
C ARG A 145 -4.37 -28.06 6.44
N MET A 146 -4.58 -26.81 6.06
CA MET A 146 -5.44 -25.89 6.79
C MET A 146 -6.92 -26.28 6.69
N ILE A 147 -7.39 -26.73 5.52
CA ILE A 147 -8.75 -27.26 5.35
C ILE A 147 -8.95 -28.50 6.23
N GLN A 148 -8.01 -29.45 6.19
CA GLN A 148 -8.06 -30.65 7.02
C GLN A 148 -8.08 -30.29 8.51
N TYR A 149 -7.25 -29.33 8.92
CA TYR A 149 -7.21 -28.84 10.30
C TYR A 149 -8.57 -28.26 10.75
N ILE A 150 -9.24 -27.47 9.90
CA ILE A 150 -10.58 -26.94 10.20
C ILE A 150 -11.59 -28.07 10.37
N HIS A 151 -11.57 -29.07 9.48
CA HIS A 151 -12.45 -30.24 9.61
C HIS A 151 -12.17 -31.07 10.87
N ASP A 152 -10.91 -31.21 11.25
CA ASP A 152 -10.55 -31.94 12.46
C ASP A 152 -10.96 -31.17 13.72
N LEU A 153 -10.92 -29.84 13.70
CA LEU A 153 -11.52 -29.02 14.74
C LEU A 153 -13.04 -29.24 14.81
N GLU A 154 -13.73 -29.25 13.66
CA GLU A 154 -15.19 -29.46 13.62
C GLU A 154 -15.61 -30.80 14.26
N LYS A 155 -14.82 -31.87 14.07
CA LYS A 155 -15.08 -33.19 14.68
C LYS A 155 -15.02 -33.20 16.20
N VAL A 156 -14.28 -32.26 16.80
CA VAL A 156 -14.14 -32.15 18.26
C VAL A 156 -14.99 -31.03 18.84
N LYS A 157 -15.96 -30.49 18.08
CA LYS A 157 -16.81 -29.37 18.49
C LYS A 157 -17.49 -29.58 19.85
N ASP A 158 -18.03 -30.77 20.11
CA ASP A 158 -18.73 -31.05 21.38
C ASP A 158 -17.80 -31.05 22.61
N SER A 159 -16.48 -31.14 22.39
CA SER A 159 -15.47 -31.11 23.45
C SER A 159 -14.88 -29.71 23.69
N HIS A 160 -15.35 -28.71 22.94
CA HIS A 160 -14.89 -27.33 23.06
C HIS A 160 -16.03 -26.44 23.52
N ALA A 161 -15.75 -25.53 24.45
CA ALA A 161 -16.71 -24.56 24.97
C ALA A 161 -17.09 -23.47 23.93
N TRP A 162 -16.62 -23.59 22.69
CA TRP A 162 -16.59 -22.51 21.71
C TRP A 162 -17.17 -22.98 20.37
N ASP A 163 -17.75 -22.05 19.63
CA ASP A 163 -18.33 -22.35 18.31
C ASP A 163 -17.23 -22.41 17.23
N ILE A 164 -16.91 -23.63 16.79
CA ILE A 164 -15.91 -23.89 15.77
C ILE A 164 -16.48 -23.56 14.39
N PRO A 165 -15.81 -22.73 13.57
CA PRO A 165 -16.27 -22.44 12.23
C PRO A 165 -16.21 -23.65 11.34
N LYS A 166 -17.18 -23.64 10.44
CA LYS A 166 -17.29 -24.61 9.38
C LYS A 166 -16.48 -24.10 8.20
N PHE A 167 -15.72 -25.01 7.61
CA PHE A 167 -15.19 -24.79 6.28
C PHE A 167 -16.36 -24.63 5.30
N ILE A 168 -16.39 -23.52 4.57
CA ILE A 168 -17.42 -23.26 3.56
C ILE A 168 -16.84 -23.57 2.17
N ALA A 169 -15.71 -22.96 1.86
CA ALA A 169 -15.07 -23.10 0.56
C ALA A 169 -13.59 -22.69 0.62
N SER A 170 -12.90 -22.88 -0.50
CA SER A 170 -11.60 -22.27 -0.74
C SER A 170 -11.51 -21.75 -2.17
N SER A 171 -10.62 -20.77 -2.37
CA SER A 171 -10.24 -20.33 -3.71
C SER A 171 -8.72 -20.20 -3.80
N GLU A 172 -8.16 -20.60 -4.92
CA GLU A 172 -6.76 -20.32 -5.23
C GLU A 172 -6.68 -18.94 -5.87
N THR A 173 -5.75 -18.10 -5.42
CA THR A 173 -5.50 -16.84 -6.11
C THR A 173 -4.54 -17.07 -7.27
N LYS A 174 -4.48 -16.13 -8.22
CA LYS A 174 -3.47 -16.16 -9.28
C LYS A 174 -2.04 -15.98 -8.74
N SER A 175 -1.88 -15.46 -7.53
CA SER A 175 -0.57 -15.43 -6.88
C SER A 175 -0.19 -16.86 -6.52
N LYS A 176 0.95 -17.34 -7.04
CA LYS A 176 1.42 -18.73 -6.89
C LYS A 176 1.52 -19.22 -5.43
N ASN A 177 1.47 -18.30 -4.48
CA ASN A 177 1.76 -18.53 -3.07
C ASN A 177 0.60 -18.11 -2.15
N ILE A 178 -0.57 -17.76 -2.68
CA ILE A 178 -1.71 -17.31 -1.87
C ILE A 178 -2.99 -18.04 -2.27
N SER A 179 -3.68 -18.59 -1.27
CA SER A 179 -5.02 -19.11 -1.39
C SER A 179 -5.89 -18.55 -0.27
N PHE A 180 -7.20 -18.59 -0.47
CA PHE A 180 -8.19 -18.19 0.53
C PHE A 180 -8.98 -19.39 1.01
N ILE A 181 -9.24 -19.41 2.30
CA ILE A 181 -10.20 -20.32 2.92
C ILE A 181 -11.33 -19.48 3.48
N TYR A 182 -12.55 -19.77 3.02
CA TYR A 182 -13.78 -19.15 3.49
C TYR A 182 -14.35 -20.01 4.60
N VAL A 183 -14.54 -19.41 5.76
CA VAL A 183 -15.07 -20.11 6.92
C VAL A 183 -16.22 -19.29 7.53
N GLY A 184 -17.14 -19.96 8.21
CA GLY A 184 -18.27 -19.29 8.83
C GLY A 184 -18.91 -20.08 9.97
N ASN A 185 -19.66 -19.35 10.81
CA ASN A 185 -20.39 -19.89 11.95
C ASN A 185 -21.89 -19.71 11.77
N GLU A 186 -22.68 -20.43 12.58
CA GLU A 186 -24.12 -20.19 12.72
C GLU A 186 -24.40 -18.97 13.60
N ASN A 187 -23.48 -18.66 14.53
CA ASN A 187 -23.57 -17.50 15.42
C ASN A 187 -22.94 -16.24 14.81
N GLU A 188 -23.35 -15.07 15.31
CA GLU A 188 -22.85 -13.75 14.86
C GLU A 188 -21.30 -13.67 14.87
N ALA A 189 -20.74 -12.94 13.90
CA ALA A 189 -19.30 -12.87 13.60
C ALA A 189 -18.41 -12.51 14.80
N ASP A 190 -18.94 -11.76 15.77
CA ASP A 190 -18.18 -11.23 16.90
C ASP A 190 -17.64 -12.33 17.84
N VAL A 191 -18.37 -13.44 18.03
CA VAL A 191 -17.95 -14.51 18.96
C VAL A 191 -16.91 -15.43 18.32
N ALA A 192 -17.04 -15.71 17.03
CA ALA A 192 -16.11 -16.56 16.30
C ALA A 192 -14.74 -15.88 16.15
N THR A 193 -14.74 -14.57 15.89
CA THR A 193 -13.51 -13.83 15.57
C THR A 193 -12.54 -13.75 16.75
N ASN A 194 -13.04 -13.48 17.97
CA ASN A 194 -12.21 -13.41 19.17
C ASN A 194 -11.53 -14.73 19.50
N TYR A 195 -12.22 -15.87 19.34
CA TYR A 195 -11.60 -17.19 19.52
C TYR A 195 -10.52 -17.43 18.48
N TRP A 196 -10.77 -17.08 17.22
CA TRP A 196 -9.82 -17.35 16.15
C TRP A 196 -8.56 -16.54 16.27
N TYR A 197 -8.66 -15.24 16.53
CA TYR A 197 -7.48 -14.43 16.76
C TYR A 197 -6.65 -15.01 17.93
N ASN A 198 -7.29 -15.33 19.05
CA ASN A 198 -6.61 -15.84 20.24
C ASN A 198 -6.06 -17.28 20.09
N HIS A 199 -6.73 -18.13 19.31
CA HIS A 199 -6.33 -19.52 19.13
C HIS A 199 -5.34 -19.69 17.97
N PHE A 200 -5.55 -18.96 16.86
CA PHE A 200 -4.76 -19.09 15.63
C PHE A 200 -3.52 -18.21 15.66
N VAL A 201 -3.65 -16.94 16.04
CA VAL A 201 -2.52 -16.00 16.04
C VAL A 201 -1.62 -16.25 17.24
N ASN A 202 -2.19 -16.51 18.42
CA ASN A 202 -1.40 -16.55 19.66
C ASN A 202 -0.94 -17.95 20.10
N ASN A 203 -1.56 -19.06 19.65
CA ASN A 203 -1.41 -20.34 20.37
C ASN A 203 -0.83 -21.56 19.59
N LYS A 204 -0.58 -21.53 18.27
CA LYS A 204 0.03 -22.72 17.60
C LYS A 204 1.04 -22.43 16.49
N ILE A 205 2.16 -23.14 16.59
CA ILE A 205 3.29 -23.22 15.65
C ILE A 205 2.83 -23.46 14.20
N LEU A 206 1.90 -24.39 13.97
CA LEU A 206 1.46 -24.78 12.62
C LEU A 206 0.67 -23.68 11.90
N ILE A 207 -0.05 -22.87 12.65
CA ILE A 207 -0.88 -21.78 12.12
C ILE A 207 -0.01 -20.56 11.81
N ARG A 208 1.00 -20.29 12.64
CA ARG A 208 1.99 -19.23 12.44
C ARG A 208 2.71 -19.34 11.08
N PHE A 209 2.88 -20.56 10.55
CA PHE A 209 3.52 -20.77 9.24
C PHE A 209 2.53 -20.88 8.07
N GLY A 210 1.29 -21.31 8.31
CA GLY A 210 0.31 -21.58 7.27
C GLY A 210 -0.61 -20.40 6.93
N VAL A 211 -1.02 -19.63 7.95
CA VAL A 211 -1.93 -18.50 7.83
C VAL A 211 -1.12 -17.21 7.86
N ARG A 212 -1.24 -16.41 6.80
CA ARG A 212 -0.56 -15.11 6.68
C ARG A 212 -1.37 -13.99 7.30
N LYS A 213 -2.68 -13.97 6.99
CA LYS A 213 -3.62 -12.94 7.45
C LYS A 213 -4.99 -13.53 7.66
N VAL A 214 -5.74 -12.92 8.57
CA VAL A 214 -7.14 -13.22 8.83
C VAL A 214 -7.92 -11.95 8.54
N TYR A 215 -9.01 -12.08 7.81
CA TYR A 215 -9.90 -10.98 7.47
C TYR A 215 -11.31 -11.30 7.96
N VAL A 216 -11.93 -10.34 8.63
CA VAL A 216 -13.36 -10.41 8.99
C VAL A 216 -14.19 -9.87 7.84
N VAL A 217 -15.32 -10.53 7.61
CA VAL A 217 -16.24 -10.20 6.52
C VAL A 217 -17.64 -10.02 7.08
N ASP A 218 -18.16 -8.81 6.90
CA ASP A 218 -19.53 -8.47 7.25
C ASP A 218 -20.39 -8.33 5.99
N LYS A 219 -19.80 -7.81 4.90
CA LYS A 219 -20.53 -7.39 3.72
C LYS A 219 -19.79 -7.69 2.43
N ILE A 220 -20.56 -8.00 1.39
CA ILE A 220 -20.09 -8.11 0.01
C ILE A 220 -20.37 -6.78 -0.67
N VAL A 221 -19.38 -6.26 -1.39
CA VAL A 221 -19.48 -5.03 -2.16
C VAL A 221 -19.16 -5.35 -3.61
N GLU A 222 -20.16 -5.16 -4.46
CA GLU A 222 -19.98 -5.19 -5.91
C GLU A 222 -19.62 -3.78 -6.40
N ILE A 223 -18.51 -3.68 -7.11
CA ILE A 223 -17.96 -2.43 -7.60
C ILE A 223 -17.98 -2.46 -9.12
N ASP A 224 -18.53 -1.40 -9.72
CA ASP A 224 -18.57 -1.27 -11.17
C ASP A 224 -17.14 -1.06 -11.70
N PRO A 225 -16.68 -1.82 -12.70
CA PRO A 225 -15.34 -1.62 -13.24
C PRO A 225 -15.12 -0.20 -13.78
N SER A 226 -16.18 0.48 -14.24
CA SER A 226 -16.12 1.85 -14.73
C SER A 226 -15.90 2.90 -13.62
N ASP A 227 -16.11 2.54 -12.35
CA ASP A 227 -15.81 3.42 -11.23
C ASP A 227 -14.30 3.70 -11.18
N ASP A 228 -13.94 4.96 -10.95
CA ASP A 228 -12.56 5.36 -10.64
C ASP A 228 -12.16 4.98 -9.21
N ASP A 229 -10.86 5.01 -8.92
CA ASP A 229 -10.36 4.56 -7.61
C ASP A 229 -10.95 5.31 -6.41
N ALA A 230 -11.35 6.58 -6.58
CA ALA A 230 -11.98 7.38 -5.52
C ALA A 230 -13.41 6.90 -5.23
N LYS A 231 -14.22 6.70 -6.26
CA LYS A 231 -15.59 6.19 -6.13
C LYS A 231 -15.62 4.74 -5.63
N ARG A 232 -14.63 3.93 -6.03
CA ARG A 232 -14.43 2.59 -5.47
C ARG A 232 -14.16 2.64 -3.97
N ALA A 233 -13.23 3.49 -3.55
CA ALA A 233 -12.89 3.68 -2.15
C ALA A 233 -14.07 4.16 -1.31
N GLU A 234 -14.84 5.13 -1.82
CA GLU A 234 -16.07 5.62 -1.19
C GLU A 234 -17.04 4.46 -0.94
N LYS A 235 -17.37 3.66 -1.96
CA LYS A 235 -18.27 2.49 -1.80
C LYS A 235 -17.79 1.49 -0.75
N LEU A 236 -16.47 1.27 -0.63
CA LEU A 236 -15.89 0.37 0.37
C LEU A 236 -15.99 0.95 1.78
N VAL A 237 -15.68 2.24 1.95
CA VAL A 237 -15.80 2.97 3.23
C VAL A 237 -17.26 3.03 3.67
N ASP A 238 -18.18 3.31 2.75
CA ASP A 238 -19.62 3.33 3.02
C ASP A 238 -20.12 1.98 3.51
N ALA A 239 -19.76 0.91 2.79
CA ALA A 239 -20.15 -0.44 3.12
C ALA A 239 -19.62 -0.86 4.50
N MET A 240 -18.41 -0.40 4.83
CA MET A 240 -17.77 -0.59 6.12
C MET A 240 -18.51 0.18 7.23
N LEU A 241 -18.68 1.50 7.11
CA LEU A 241 -19.28 2.32 8.18
C LEU A 241 -20.74 1.97 8.48
N CYS A 242 -21.44 1.33 7.54
CA CYS A 242 -22.75 0.74 7.79
C CYS A 242 -22.71 -0.47 8.75
N THR A 243 -21.57 -1.15 8.93
CA THR A 243 -21.43 -2.30 9.83
C THR A 243 -20.92 -1.89 11.22
N LEU A 244 -20.41 -0.66 11.36
CA LEU A 244 -19.88 -0.15 12.61
C LEU A 244 -21.01 0.05 13.65
N LYS A 245 -20.93 -0.69 14.75
CA LYS A 245 -21.84 -0.54 15.90
C LYS A 245 -21.43 0.70 16.71
N LYS A 246 -22.39 1.34 17.40
CA LYS A 246 -22.12 2.52 18.24
C LYS A 246 -21.12 2.19 19.36
N GLN A 247 -19.98 2.87 19.37
CA GLN A 247 -18.98 2.82 20.45
C GLN A 247 -18.37 4.21 20.66
N GLU A 248 -17.83 4.48 21.86
CA GLU A 248 -17.34 5.83 22.21
C GLU A 248 -16.05 6.19 21.46
N ASP A 249 -15.06 5.29 21.42
CA ASP A 249 -13.75 5.52 20.82
C ASP A 249 -13.36 4.40 19.84
N ILE A 250 -13.21 4.75 18.57
CA ILE A 250 -12.90 3.84 17.47
C ILE A 250 -11.63 4.31 16.79
N THR A 251 -10.57 3.50 16.86
CA THR A 251 -9.33 3.74 16.13
C THR A 251 -9.15 2.61 15.12
N LEU A 252 -9.20 2.96 13.83
CA LEU A 252 -9.21 2.02 12.71
C LEU A 252 -7.80 1.78 12.17
N LYS A 253 -7.44 0.51 11.97
CA LYS A 253 -6.34 0.10 11.10
C LYS A 253 -6.90 -0.45 9.81
N ILE A 254 -6.37 0.01 8.68
CA ILE A 254 -6.84 -0.41 7.35
C ILE A 254 -5.96 -1.53 6.81
N GLN A 255 -6.59 -2.65 6.45
CA GLN A 255 -5.99 -3.77 5.74
C GLN A 255 -6.78 -4.06 4.46
N SER A 256 -6.09 -4.02 3.32
CA SER A 256 -6.67 -4.33 2.01
C SER A 256 -5.85 -5.40 1.28
N PHE A 257 -6.49 -6.17 0.40
CA PHE A 257 -5.84 -7.14 -0.49
C PHE A 257 -6.64 -7.36 -1.78
N PRO A 258 -6.01 -7.50 -2.98
CA PRO A 258 -4.61 -7.21 -3.28
C PRO A 258 -4.41 -5.69 -3.35
N MET A 259 -3.31 -5.19 -2.81
CA MET A 259 -3.07 -3.75 -2.73
C MET A 259 -2.50 -3.18 -4.02
N LYS A 260 -3.36 -2.52 -4.81
CA LYS A 260 -2.90 -1.32 -5.52
C LYS A 260 -2.73 -0.22 -4.48
N LYS A 261 -1.54 0.39 -4.39
CA LYS A 261 -1.25 1.46 -3.42
C LYS A 261 -2.24 2.62 -3.56
N GLU A 262 -2.70 2.85 -4.79
CA GLU A 262 -3.66 3.89 -5.15
C GLU A 262 -5.01 3.70 -4.44
N ILE A 263 -5.61 2.51 -4.51
CA ILE A 263 -6.92 2.24 -3.88
C ILE A 263 -6.81 2.35 -2.36
N GLN A 264 -5.72 1.89 -1.74
CA GLN A 264 -5.54 2.04 -0.30
C GLN A 264 -5.48 3.52 0.12
N HIS A 265 -4.71 4.34 -0.60
CA HIS A 265 -4.64 5.77 -0.31
C HIS A 265 -6.01 6.44 -0.50
N GLN A 266 -6.77 6.04 -1.52
CA GLN A 266 -8.12 6.54 -1.72
C GLN A 266 -9.06 6.10 -0.60
N ILE A 267 -8.95 4.87 -0.10
CA ILE A 267 -9.72 4.40 1.07
C ILE A 267 -9.42 5.26 2.30
N VAL A 268 -8.14 5.55 2.57
CA VAL A 268 -7.74 6.42 3.68
C VAL A 268 -8.32 7.83 3.50
N ALA A 269 -8.20 8.41 2.30
CA ALA A 269 -8.71 9.75 2.01
C ALA A 269 -10.25 9.82 2.06
N SER A 270 -10.95 8.79 1.59
CA SER A 270 -12.40 8.70 1.70
C SER A 270 -12.84 8.57 3.16
N LEU A 271 -12.12 7.79 3.98
CA LEU A 271 -12.43 7.64 5.39
C LEU A 271 -12.15 8.93 6.17
N ASP A 272 -11.06 9.62 5.86
CA ASP A 272 -10.69 10.94 6.40
C ASP A 272 -11.84 11.95 6.21
N LYS A 273 -12.29 12.10 4.96
CA LYS A 273 -13.43 12.96 4.63
C LYS A 273 -14.70 12.58 5.40
N VAL A 274 -14.97 11.28 5.59
CA VAL A 274 -16.16 10.85 6.32
C VAL A 274 -16.03 11.11 7.83
N ILE A 275 -14.81 11.03 8.39
CA ILE A 275 -14.56 11.40 9.78
C ILE A 275 -14.88 12.89 9.98
N ASP A 276 -14.38 13.77 9.10
CA ASP A 276 -14.72 15.20 9.13
C ASP A 276 -16.24 15.43 9.07
N GLU A 277 -16.93 14.74 8.15
CA GLU A 277 -18.39 14.81 8.01
C GLU A 277 -19.16 14.36 9.28
N ILE A 278 -18.64 13.36 10.00
CA ILE A 278 -19.21 12.85 11.25
C ILE A 278 -18.98 13.83 12.40
N GLU A 279 -17.79 14.41 12.50
CA GLU A 279 -17.41 15.39 13.53
C GLU A 279 -18.21 16.70 13.38
N GLU A 280 -18.34 17.20 12.15
CA GLU A 280 -19.12 18.39 11.83
C GLU A 280 -20.64 18.16 11.89
N LYS A 281 -21.07 16.90 12.02
CA LYS A 281 -22.49 16.48 11.92
C LYS A 281 -23.15 16.95 10.62
N SER A 282 -22.38 17.02 9.54
CA SER A 282 -22.81 17.59 8.26
C SER A 282 -23.45 16.56 7.31
N SER A 283 -23.37 15.26 7.64
CA SER A 283 -23.80 14.17 6.77
C SER A 283 -24.90 13.30 7.40
N GLU A 284 -26.16 13.51 7.00
CA GLU A 284 -27.30 12.69 7.45
C GLU A 284 -27.07 11.18 7.28
N ARG A 285 -26.28 10.84 6.25
CA ARG A 285 -25.86 9.48 5.91
C ARG A 285 -25.15 8.76 7.06
N TYR A 286 -24.39 9.48 7.88
CA TYR A 286 -23.61 8.94 8.99
C TYR A 286 -24.12 9.42 10.35
N SER A 287 -25.37 9.86 10.41
CA SER A 287 -25.98 10.35 11.66
C SER A 287 -26.00 9.33 12.79
N HIS A 288 -25.96 8.02 12.50
CA HIS A 288 -25.82 6.97 13.51
C HIS A 288 -24.43 6.93 14.17
N LEU A 289 -23.43 7.58 13.56
CA LEU A 289 -22.07 7.68 14.07
C LEU A 289 -21.78 8.99 14.81
N TYR A 290 -22.73 9.94 14.84
CA TYR A 290 -22.54 11.20 15.54
C TYR A 290 -22.23 11.01 17.02
N GLY A 291 -21.20 11.73 17.48
CA GLY A 291 -20.70 11.66 18.85
C GLY A 291 -19.72 10.52 19.12
N GLN A 292 -19.41 9.69 18.12
CA GLN A 292 -18.32 8.72 18.21
C GLN A 292 -17.02 9.37 17.77
N LYS A 293 -15.94 9.11 18.52
CA LYS A 293 -14.61 9.54 18.11
C LYS A 293 -14.02 8.47 17.20
N ILE A 294 -13.88 8.77 15.92
CA ILE A 294 -13.31 7.86 14.93
C ILE A 294 -11.95 8.43 14.51
N ASP A 295 -10.89 7.64 14.66
CA ASP A 295 -9.55 7.97 14.19
C ASP A 295 -8.96 6.78 13.41
N MET A 296 -7.85 7.00 12.73
CA MET A 296 -7.07 5.99 12.03
C MET A 296 -5.67 5.90 12.63
N ALA A 297 -5.19 4.69 12.89
CA ALA A 297 -3.83 4.48 13.38
C ALA A 297 -3.23 3.17 12.84
N THR A 298 -1.91 3.17 12.64
CA THR A 298 -1.18 1.96 12.23
C THR A 298 -0.92 1.00 13.40
N SER A 299 -0.87 1.55 14.61
CA SER A 299 -0.62 0.89 15.90
C SER A 299 -1.64 1.40 16.94
N GLY A 300 -1.87 0.66 18.03
CA GLY A 300 -2.81 1.09 19.07
C GLY A 300 -4.27 1.21 18.61
N PHE A 301 -4.61 0.56 17.50
CA PHE A 301 -5.96 0.55 16.94
C PHE A 301 -6.90 -0.32 17.79
N THR A 302 -8.16 0.08 17.88
CA THR A 302 -9.23 -0.71 18.53
C THR A 302 -9.99 -1.54 17.52
N HIS A 303 -9.91 -1.20 16.23
CA HIS A 303 -10.66 -1.87 15.17
C HIS A 303 -9.80 -2.13 13.93
N LEU A 304 -9.99 -3.28 13.30
CA LEU A 304 -9.35 -3.65 12.04
C LEU A 304 -10.37 -3.60 10.91
N PHE A 305 -10.17 -2.66 9.99
CA PHE A 305 -10.89 -2.63 8.72
C PHE A 305 -10.23 -3.57 7.72
N SER A 306 -11.00 -4.53 7.23
CA SER A 306 -10.58 -5.48 6.19
C SER A 306 -11.31 -5.21 4.87
N SER A 307 -10.57 -5.19 3.76
CA SER A 307 -11.14 -5.14 2.40
C SER A 307 -10.40 -6.12 1.47
N VAL A 308 -11.06 -7.20 1.06
CA VAL A 308 -10.46 -8.27 0.25
C VAL A 308 -11.17 -8.37 -1.10
N GLN A 309 -10.49 -8.00 -2.18
CA GLN A 309 -10.95 -8.28 -3.54
C GLN A 309 -10.80 -9.78 -3.81
N ILE A 310 -11.93 -10.47 -3.92
CA ILE A 310 -11.98 -11.91 -4.22
C ILE A 310 -12.22 -12.19 -5.69
N PHE A 311 -12.73 -11.20 -6.43
CA PHE A 311 -12.99 -11.32 -7.86
C PHE A 311 -12.59 -10.03 -8.57
N ASN A 312 -11.76 -10.17 -9.60
CA ASN A 312 -11.37 -9.08 -10.48
C ASN A 312 -11.39 -9.57 -11.93
N PRO A 313 -12.41 -9.19 -12.72
CA PRO A 313 -12.53 -9.64 -14.11
C PRO A 313 -11.36 -9.15 -14.96
N ARG A 314 -10.80 -7.98 -14.64
CA ARG A 314 -9.69 -7.35 -15.38
C ARG A 314 -8.36 -8.08 -15.26
N MET A 315 -8.16 -8.91 -14.25
CA MET A 315 -6.93 -9.70 -14.14
C MET A 315 -6.78 -10.76 -15.24
N HIS A 316 -7.78 -10.96 -16.11
CA HIS A 316 -7.64 -11.80 -17.31
C HIS A 316 -7.26 -11.00 -18.58
N GLU A 317 -7.18 -9.67 -18.48
CA GLU A 317 -7.18 -8.72 -19.60
C GLU A 317 -5.83 -8.13 -19.97
N GLN A 318 -4.69 -8.53 -19.39
CA GLN A 318 -3.38 -7.95 -19.78
C GLN A 318 -3.08 -8.02 -21.29
N ASN A 319 -3.84 -8.81 -22.07
CA ASN A 319 -3.79 -8.88 -23.52
C ASN A 319 -5.11 -8.55 -24.26
N MET A 320 -6.15 -8.03 -23.59
CA MET A 320 -7.46 -7.79 -24.19
C MET A 320 -7.85 -6.31 -24.06
N LYS A 321 -7.29 -5.47 -24.95
CA LYS A 321 -7.69 -4.07 -25.08
C LYS A 321 -8.95 -3.88 -25.94
N ASP A 322 -9.50 -4.97 -26.44
CA ASP A 322 -10.52 -4.97 -27.51
C ASP A 322 -11.92 -5.32 -26.97
N PHE A 323 -12.08 -5.45 -25.65
CA PHE A 323 -13.38 -5.59 -25.00
C PHE A 323 -13.61 -4.38 -24.11
N ASP A 324 -14.23 -3.35 -24.67
CA ASP A 324 -14.65 -2.13 -23.95
C ASP A 324 -15.83 -2.40 -22.97
N GLU A 325 -16.26 -3.66 -22.81
CA GLU A 325 -17.50 -4.03 -22.12
C GLU A 325 -17.37 -5.27 -21.23
N CYS A 326 -16.27 -5.43 -20.48
CA CYS A 326 -16.34 -6.38 -19.36
C CYS A 326 -17.18 -5.76 -18.23
N THR A 327 -18.51 -5.95 -18.31
CA THR A 327 -19.53 -5.41 -17.39
C THR A 327 -19.62 -6.14 -16.04
N LEU A 328 -18.83 -7.20 -15.85
CA LEU A 328 -18.85 -7.93 -14.59
C LEU A 328 -18.28 -7.05 -13.47
N PRO A 329 -18.97 -6.92 -12.32
CA PRO A 329 -18.46 -6.15 -11.20
C PRO A 329 -17.22 -6.80 -10.59
N GLU A 330 -16.34 -5.97 -10.04
CA GLU A 330 -15.35 -6.42 -9.07
C GLU A 330 -16.06 -6.77 -7.76
N ILE A 331 -15.66 -7.86 -7.10
CA ILE A 331 -16.27 -8.28 -5.84
C ILE A 331 -15.27 -8.12 -4.71
N PHE A 332 -15.65 -7.33 -3.72
CA PHE A 332 -14.92 -7.11 -2.49
C PHE A 332 -15.69 -7.66 -1.30
N LEU A 333 -14.94 -8.18 -0.34
CA LEU A 333 -15.43 -8.54 0.98
C LEU A 333 -14.90 -7.52 1.96
N VAL A 334 -15.79 -6.87 2.70
CA VAL A 334 -15.43 -5.87 3.69
C VAL A 334 -15.94 -6.26 5.07
N GLY A 335 -15.20 -5.91 6.10
CA GLY A 335 -15.62 -6.11 7.48
C GLY A 335 -14.81 -5.30 8.47
N ILE A 336 -15.38 -5.11 9.66
CA ILE A 336 -14.73 -4.43 10.77
C ILE A 336 -14.67 -5.39 11.95
N GLN A 337 -13.47 -5.57 12.48
CA GLN A 337 -13.23 -6.39 13.66
C GLN A 337 -12.89 -5.50 14.86
N ASN A 338 -13.47 -5.76 16.03
CA ASN A 338 -13.00 -5.21 17.30
C ASN A 338 -11.76 -5.99 17.78
N ILE A 339 -10.72 -5.27 18.21
CA ILE A 339 -9.46 -5.81 18.72
C ILE A 339 -9.39 -5.58 20.23
N PRO A 340 -9.35 -6.66 21.04
CA PRO A 340 -9.29 -6.53 22.49
C PRO A 340 -8.08 -5.71 22.97
N GLN A 341 -8.29 -4.79 23.92
CA GLN A 341 -7.25 -3.89 24.45
C GLN A 341 -6.02 -4.62 25.01
N CYS A 342 -6.15 -5.87 25.51
CA CYS A 342 -5.01 -6.59 26.09
C CYS A 342 -3.97 -7.04 25.05
N GLU A 343 -4.28 -6.88 23.76
CA GLU A 343 -3.49 -7.42 22.64
C GLU A 343 -2.87 -6.35 21.74
N GLN A 344 -2.93 -5.07 22.14
CA GLN A 344 -2.19 -3.99 21.49
C GLN A 344 -0.66 -4.05 21.72
N LYS A 345 -0.16 -5.07 22.42
CA LYS A 345 1.27 -5.40 22.44
C LYS A 345 1.66 -5.92 21.07
N GLU A 346 2.13 -5.00 20.22
CA GLU A 346 2.64 -5.34 18.90
C GLU A 346 3.65 -6.48 19.00
N VAL A 347 3.38 -7.55 18.24
CA VAL A 347 4.44 -8.33 17.64
C VAL A 347 5.30 -7.30 16.94
N SER A 348 6.45 -6.99 17.55
CA SER A 348 7.48 -6.18 16.92
C SER A 348 7.63 -6.75 15.51
N VAL A 349 7.37 -5.91 14.51
CA VAL A 349 7.76 -6.23 13.14
C VAL A 349 9.27 -6.41 13.27
N GLU A 350 9.71 -7.66 13.43
CA GLU A 350 11.11 -8.03 13.33
C GLU A 350 11.55 -7.37 12.03
N ASN A 351 12.41 -6.36 12.17
CA ASN A 351 12.96 -5.61 11.07
C ASN A 351 13.50 -6.65 10.09
N GLN A 352 12.76 -6.89 9.00
CA GLN A 352 13.38 -7.41 7.80
C GLN A 352 14.30 -6.29 7.37
N VAL A 353 15.53 -6.37 7.86
CA VAL A 353 16.67 -5.67 7.31
C VAL A 353 16.73 -6.19 5.87
N ASP A 354 16.36 -5.34 4.92
CA ASP A 354 16.68 -5.57 3.53
C ASP A 354 18.22 -5.50 3.47
N ASP A 355 18.88 -6.66 3.57
CA ASP A 355 20.34 -6.88 3.54
C ASP A 355 20.93 -6.64 2.13
N ASP A 356 20.60 -5.52 1.49
CA ASP A 356 21.13 -5.16 0.18
C ASP A 356 21.64 -3.71 0.21
N ASP A 357 22.92 -3.51 0.59
CA ASP A 357 23.93 -2.74 -0.16
C ASP A 357 25.21 -2.50 0.68
N ASP A 358 26.32 -3.12 0.25
CA ASP A 358 27.68 -3.10 0.80
C ASP A 358 28.46 -1.77 0.54
N ASP A 359 27.76 -0.67 0.31
CA ASP A 359 28.42 0.63 0.11
C ASP A 359 28.43 1.43 1.42
N ASP A 360 29.49 2.20 1.66
CA ASP A 360 29.67 3.21 2.73
C ASP A 360 28.61 4.36 2.66
N GLU A 361 27.43 4.06 2.13
CA GLU A 361 26.39 4.99 1.76
C GLU A 361 25.81 5.66 3.00
N ILE A 362 25.93 6.97 2.99
CA ILE A 362 25.41 7.87 4.02
C ILE A 362 23.91 7.59 4.17
N CYS A 363 23.49 7.05 5.32
CA CYS A 363 22.10 6.69 5.53
C CYS A 363 21.19 7.94 5.48
N ARG A 364 19.95 7.79 5.00
CA ARG A 364 18.96 8.90 4.87
C ARG A 364 18.83 9.76 6.13
N ALA A 365 19.03 9.19 7.32
CA ALA A 365 18.97 9.92 8.58
C ALA A 365 20.01 11.05 8.64
N TYR A 366 21.24 10.85 8.12
CA TYR A 366 22.27 11.89 8.09
C TYR A 366 21.75 13.17 7.40
N PHE A 367 21.17 13.05 6.20
CA PHE A 367 20.65 14.19 5.45
C PHE A 367 19.43 14.84 6.12
N LYS A 368 18.66 14.08 6.91
CA LYS A 368 17.55 14.62 7.71
C LYS A 368 18.04 15.60 8.77
N LEU A 369 19.15 15.30 9.45
CA LEU A 369 19.73 16.20 10.44
C LEU A 369 20.34 17.45 9.80
N GLN A 370 21.05 17.26 8.68
CA GLN A 370 21.57 18.37 7.88
C GLN A 370 20.45 19.33 7.45
N GLU A 371 19.37 18.80 6.88
CA GLU A 371 18.20 19.58 6.44
C GLU A 371 17.56 20.36 7.61
N ALA A 372 17.41 19.71 8.78
CA ALA A 372 16.86 20.34 9.97
C ALA A 372 17.69 21.57 10.38
N MET A 373 19.02 21.40 10.42
CA MET A 373 19.96 22.44 10.80
C MET A 373 20.02 23.60 9.79
N ASP A 374 20.01 23.30 8.50
CA ASP A 374 19.98 24.32 7.44
C ASP A 374 18.68 25.16 7.52
N ASN A 375 17.54 24.51 7.72
CA ASN A 375 16.26 25.20 7.89
C ASN A 375 16.27 26.10 9.14
N TYR A 376 16.75 25.58 10.27
CA TYR A 376 16.80 26.34 11.51
C TYR A 376 17.73 27.56 11.39
N ARG A 377 18.95 27.39 10.86
CA ARG A 377 19.92 28.48 10.66
C ARG A 377 19.40 29.58 9.74
N ARG A 378 18.63 29.20 8.71
CA ARG A 378 17.98 30.16 7.82
C ARG A 378 16.93 30.99 8.56
N ASP A 379 16.12 30.35 9.40
CA ASP A 379 14.98 30.99 10.05
C ASP A 379 15.35 31.69 11.37
N GLU A 380 16.48 31.32 11.99
CA GLU A 380 17.04 31.87 13.24
C GLU A 380 18.53 32.24 13.10
N PRO A 381 18.89 33.19 12.20
CA PRO A 381 20.29 33.49 11.89
C PRO A 381 21.07 34.16 13.03
N SER A 382 20.38 34.65 14.07
CA SER A 382 21.01 35.26 15.26
C SER A 382 21.46 34.22 16.29
N VAL A 383 21.01 32.97 16.18
CA VAL A 383 21.38 31.91 17.11
C VAL A 383 22.72 31.31 16.69
N ASN A 384 23.69 31.34 17.59
CA ASN A 384 24.95 30.62 17.39
C ASN A 384 24.69 29.10 17.50
N THR A 385 24.72 28.42 16.37
CA THR A 385 24.51 26.97 16.24
C THR A 385 25.79 26.24 15.84
N SER A 386 26.96 26.77 16.20
CA SER A 386 28.24 26.07 16.01
C SER A 386 28.52 25.17 17.21
N PHE A 387 28.59 23.87 16.98
CA PHE A 387 28.92 22.87 18.01
C PHE A 387 30.36 22.37 17.91
N LYS A 388 31.21 23.11 17.19
CA LYS A 388 32.62 22.78 17.04
C LYS A 388 33.31 22.68 18.41
N GLU A 389 34.01 21.56 18.62
CA GLU A 389 34.67 21.18 19.88
C GLU A 389 33.73 20.96 21.09
N GLN A 390 32.41 20.88 20.88
CA GLN A 390 31.44 20.68 21.95
C GLN A 390 31.01 19.21 22.08
N VAL A 391 30.26 18.91 23.14
CA VAL A 391 29.72 17.58 23.43
C VAL A 391 28.30 17.47 22.90
N GLY A 392 28.02 16.43 22.12
CA GLY A 392 26.69 16.08 21.63
C GLY A 392 26.14 14.80 22.25
N PHE A 393 24.82 14.66 22.25
CA PHE A 393 24.11 13.42 22.59
C PHE A 393 23.14 13.05 21.48
N ASP A 394 23.25 11.82 20.97
CA ASP A 394 22.37 11.27 19.93
C ASP A 394 21.57 10.09 20.50
N CYS A 395 20.26 10.31 20.69
CA CYS A 395 19.36 9.35 21.31
C CYS A 395 18.50 8.63 20.26
N GLY A 396 18.63 7.30 20.18
CA GLY A 396 18.08 6.53 19.07
C GLY A 396 19.03 6.49 17.87
N SER A 397 20.32 6.34 18.16
CA SER A 397 21.39 6.63 17.21
C SER A 397 21.64 5.57 16.15
N SER A 398 21.17 4.33 16.30
CA SER A 398 21.44 3.24 15.33
C SER A 398 20.76 3.52 13.97
N PRO A 399 21.45 3.36 12.81
CA PRO A 399 22.82 2.86 12.63
C PRO A 399 23.93 3.92 12.70
N GLY A 400 23.64 5.18 12.99
CA GLY A 400 24.66 6.21 13.30
C GLY A 400 24.68 7.44 12.40
N GLY A 401 23.64 7.65 11.58
CA GLY A 401 23.61 8.76 10.62
C GLY A 401 23.73 10.14 11.24
N TRP A 402 23.01 10.38 12.34
CA TRP A 402 23.03 11.67 13.06
C TRP A 402 24.36 11.86 13.79
N THR A 403 24.82 10.83 14.50
CA THR A 403 26.16 10.79 15.11
C THR A 403 27.28 11.11 14.11
N LYS A 404 27.25 10.50 12.91
CA LYS A 404 28.24 10.77 11.84
C LYS A 404 28.24 12.24 11.42
N TRP A 405 27.05 12.83 11.20
CA TRP A 405 26.93 14.24 10.82
C TRP A 405 27.43 15.19 11.92
N LEU A 406 27.07 14.92 13.18
CA LEU A 406 27.49 15.73 14.33
C LEU A 406 29.02 15.78 14.48
N ILE A 407 29.71 14.65 14.24
CA ILE A 407 31.17 14.59 14.32
C ILE A 407 31.82 15.19 13.07
N ALA A 408 31.44 14.69 11.88
CA ALA A 408 32.17 14.97 10.65
C ALA A 408 31.92 16.37 10.08
N ASP A 409 30.68 16.86 10.16
CA ASP A 409 30.25 18.10 9.50
C ASP A 409 30.08 19.24 10.49
N GLU A 410 29.53 18.94 11.66
CA GLU A 410 29.30 19.94 12.71
C GLU A 410 30.52 20.13 13.63
N GLY A 411 31.42 19.14 13.67
CA GLY A 411 32.69 19.22 14.39
C GLY A 411 32.56 19.04 15.90
N CYS A 412 31.53 18.35 16.39
CA CYS A 412 31.44 17.96 17.80
C CYS A 412 32.69 17.16 18.20
N LYS A 413 33.28 17.50 19.34
CA LYS A 413 34.47 16.82 19.89
C LYS A 413 34.15 15.38 20.29
N THR A 414 32.99 15.21 20.93
CA THR A 414 32.51 13.94 21.43
C THR A 414 31.02 13.86 21.18
N VAL A 415 30.54 12.73 20.68
CA VAL A 415 29.10 12.42 20.61
C VAL A 415 28.83 11.13 21.36
N TYR A 416 28.01 11.23 22.41
CA TYR A 416 27.45 10.09 23.10
C TYR A 416 26.29 9.54 22.28
N SER A 417 26.54 8.44 21.57
CA SER A 417 25.62 7.78 20.66
C SER A 417 24.90 6.67 21.42
N CYS A 418 23.63 6.84 21.74
CA CYS A 418 22.84 5.90 22.56
C CYS A 418 21.81 5.15 21.72
N ASP A 419 21.90 3.82 21.70
CA ASP A 419 20.88 2.92 21.12
C ASP A 419 21.11 1.48 21.58
N PRO A 420 20.06 0.66 21.85
CA PRO A 420 20.25 -0.77 22.03
C PRO A 420 20.76 -1.51 20.78
N GLY A 421 20.40 -1.01 19.59
CA GLY A 421 20.84 -1.51 18.29
C GLY A 421 22.27 -1.08 17.97
N LEU A 422 22.93 -1.84 17.10
CA LEU A 422 24.34 -1.64 16.74
C LEU A 422 24.53 -0.37 15.90
N LEU A 423 25.62 0.33 16.13
CA LEU A 423 26.11 1.34 15.20
C LEU A 423 26.83 0.66 14.03
N ASP A 424 26.80 1.33 12.89
CA ASP A 424 27.63 0.98 11.75
C ASP A 424 29.13 1.06 12.11
N GLU A 425 29.93 0.15 11.55
CA GLU A 425 31.36 0.09 11.83
C GLU A 425 32.10 1.39 11.45
N SER A 426 31.67 2.06 10.38
CA SER A 426 32.29 3.32 9.94
C SER A 426 32.09 4.43 10.98
N VAL A 427 30.97 4.42 11.70
CA VAL A 427 30.63 5.41 12.75
C VAL A 427 31.35 5.09 14.05
N LEU A 428 31.45 3.81 14.42
CA LEU A 428 32.23 3.36 15.58
C LEU A 428 33.71 3.74 15.50
N LYS A 429 34.26 3.76 14.27
CA LYS A 429 35.67 4.11 14.01
C LYS A 429 35.93 5.62 14.00
N LEU A 430 34.90 6.47 14.03
CA LEU A 430 35.08 7.93 14.08
C LEU A 430 35.64 8.36 15.44
N GLU A 431 36.69 9.19 15.40
CA GLU A 431 37.22 9.83 16.59
C GLU A 431 36.15 10.76 17.18
N GLY A 432 35.88 10.60 18.48
CA GLY A 432 34.81 11.33 19.17
C GLY A 432 33.52 10.53 19.39
N THR A 433 33.32 9.40 18.72
CA THR A 433 32.15 8.53 18.98
C THR A 433 32.29 7.83 20.34
N ARG A 434 31.29 8.00 21.21
CA ARG A 434 31.13 7.27 22.48
C ARG A 434 29.83 6.47 22.43
N TYR A 435 29.93 5.20 22.04
CA TYR A 435 28.76 4.35 21.89
C TYR A 435 28.26 3.82 23.25
N MET A 436 26.99 4.07 23.54
CA MET A 436 26.27 3.62 24.72
C MET A 436 25.20 2.63 24.28
N GLN A 437 25.52 1.33 24.31
CA GLN A 437 24.59 0.27 23.89
C GLN A 437 23.50 0.02 24.95
N MET A 438 22.55 0.95 25.05
CA MET A 438 21.47 0.94 26.03
C MET A 438 20.28 1.77 25.55
N LYS A 439 19.18 1.77 26.31
CA LYS A 439 18.05 2.65 26.02
C LYS A 439 18.37 4.07 26.49
N GLY A 440 17.83 5.06 25.79
CA GLY A 440 18.05 6.48 26.13
C GLY A 440 17.70 6.88 27.56
N PHE A 441 16.73 6.20 28.19
CA PHE A 441 16.37 6.44 29.59
C PHE A 441 17.50 6.04 30.56
N ASP A 442 18.17 4.92 30.30
CA ASP A 442 19.25 4.40 31.13
C ASP A 442 20.56 5.20 30.93
N ALA A 443 20.69 5.90 29.81
CA ALA A 443 21.86 6.70 29.48
C ALA A 443 22.02 7.94 30.37
N ILE A 444 20.92 8.54 30.85
CA ILE A 444 20.94 9.72 31.74
C ILE A 444 21.72 9.40 33.03
N ASP A 445 21.44 8.26 33.66
CA ASP A 445 22.13 7.84 34.88
C ASP A 445 23.61 7.57 34.62
N THR A 446 23.93 6.96 33.47
CA THR A 446 25.31 6.68 33.06
C THR A 446 26.10 7.98 32.82
N LEU A 447 25.54 8.92 32.06
CA LEU A 447 26.14 10.25 31.83
C LEU A 447 26.41 11.00 33.13
N LYS A 448 25.46 10.93 34.08
CA LYS A 448 25.61 11.54 35.40
C LYS A 448 26.73 10.88 36.21
N GLN A 449 26.86 9.56 36.17
CA GLN A 449 27.96 8.83 36.82
C GLN A 449 29.32 9.16 36.21
N GLU A 450 29.37 9.40 34.91
CA GLU A 450 30.57 9.87 34.19
C GLU A 450 30.87 11.35 34.44
N GLY A 451 29.98 12.07 35.14
CA GLY A 451 30.14 13.50 35.44
C GLY A 451 29.90 14.41 34.24
N CYS A 452 29.18 13.94 33.22
CA CYS A 452 28.82 14.74 32.06
C CYS A 452 27.72 15.76 32.43
N ASN A 453 28.02 17.04 32.24
CA ASN A 453 27.12 18.17 32.55
C ASN A 453 27.24 19.31 31.53
N ASP A 454 27.76 19.00 30.34
CA ASP A 454 28.16 19.95 29.30
C ASP A 454 27.64 19.56 27.90
N ILE A 455 26.57 18.76 27.83
CA ILE A 455 25.93 18.40 26.56
C ILE A 455 25.34 19.67 25.93
N SER A 456 25.95 20.11 24.83
CA SER A 456 25.63 21.36 24.16
C SER A 456 24.62 21.18 23.02
N ILE A 457 24.50 19.96 22.49
CA ILE A 457 23.46 19.58 21.53
C ILE A 457 22.86 18.23 21.89
N TRP A 458 21.53 18.18 21.98
CA TRP A 458 20.76 16.95 22.19
C TRP A 458 19.90 16.65 20.96
N VAL A 459 20.17 15.55 20.28
CA VAL A 459 19.39 15.11 19.13
C VAL A 459 18.67 13.81 19.41
N SER A 460 17.47 13.65 18.87
CA SER A 460 16.78 12.36 18.91
C SER A 460 15.86 12.13 17.71
N ASP A 461 16.04 10.99 17.05
CA ASP A 461 15.13 10.44 16.02
C ASP A 461 14.56 9.07 16.44
N MET A 462 14.35 8.86 17.74
CA MET A 462 13.77 7.60 18.25
C MET A 462 12.38 7.34 17.64
N CYS A 463 12.07 6.07 17.43
CA CYS A 463 10.73 5.60 17.08
C CYS A 463 10.02 5.13 18.35
N LEU A 464 9.46 6.07 19.11
CA LEU A 464 8.68 5.76 20.31
C LEU A 464 7.19 5.65 19.99
N GLN A 465 6.48 4.75 20.66
CA GLN A 465 5.03 4.65 20.54
C GLN A 465 4.32 5.92 21.03
N ASN A 466 4.86 6.56 22.06
CA ASN A 466 4.39 7.82 22.59
C ASN A 466 5.48 8.91 22.43
N PRO A 467 5.29 9.86 21.51
CA PRO A 467 6.22 10.99 21.30
C PRO A 467 6.51 11.80 22.56
N ALA A 468 5.55 11.90 23.49
CA ALA A 468 5.72 12.63 24.73
C ALA A 468 6.87 12.08 25.60
N LEU A 469 7.20 10.79 25.47
CA LEU A 469 8.33 10.18 26.18
C LEU A 469 9.67 10.74 25.71
N GLN A 470 9.80 11.09 24.42
CA GLN A 470 11.02 11.67 23.87
C GLN A 470 11.29 13.05 24.46
N VAL A 471 10.24 13.87 24.58
CA VAL A 471 10.29 15.17 25.27
C VAL A 471 10.58 15.00 26.77
N ASN A 472 9.97 14.00 27.42
CA ASN A 472 10.26 13.71 28.84
C ASN A 472 11.73 13.39 29.08
N HIS A 473 12.38 12.66 28.17
CA HIS A 473 13.81 12.34 28.30
C HIS A 473 14.67 13.61 28.26
N LEU A 474 14.38 14.54 27.34
CA LEU A 474 15.08 15.83 27.28
C LEU A 474 14.87 16.67 28.55
N LEU A 475 13.63 16.74 29.03
CA LEU A 475 13.28 17.44 30.28
C LEU A 475 13.97 16.82 31.51
N GLN A 476 14.07 15.49 31.55
CA GLN A 476 14.80 14.77 32.60
C GLN A 476 16.29 15.07 32.54
N ALA A 477 16.91 15.08 31.35
CA ALA A 477 18.32 15.45 31.20
C ALA A 477 18.59 16.90 31.68
N LYS A 478 17.68 17.84 31.39
CA LYS A 478 17.76 19.21 31.96
C LYS A 478 17.70 19.17 33.48
N LYS A 479 16.72 18.47 34.05
CA LYS A 479 16.50 18.38 35.51
C LYS A 479 17.70 17.77 36.24
N GLU A 480 18.33 16.76 35.64
CA GLU A 480 19.51 16.08 36.21
C GLU A 480 20.82 16.88 36.01
N GLY A 481 20.76 18.04 35.35
CA GLY A 481 21.92 18.92 35.16
C GLY A 481 22.93 18.40 34.14
N ILE A 482 22.48 17.59 33.17
CA ILE A 482 23.31 16.99 32.13
C ILE A 482 23.58 17.99 30.99
N LEU A 483 22.60 18.86 30.72
CA LEU A 483 22.66 19.82 29.61
C LEU A 483 23.52 21.02 29.97
N ALA A 484 24.34 21.48 29.02
CA ALA A 484 25.02 22.75 29.11
C ALA A 484 24.03 23.92 29.11
N LYS A 485 24.50 25.08 29.60
CA LYS A 485 23.75 26.34 29.46
C LYS A 485 23.55 26.68 27.99
N ASN A 486 22.34 27.05 27.60
CA ASN A 486 21.95 27.26 26.19
C ASN A 486 22.12 25.99 25.31
N SER A 487 21.88 24.79 25.85
CA SER A 487 21.91 23.56 25.07
C SER A 487 20.89 23.62 23.94
N PHE A 488 21.33 23.30 22.73
CA PHE A 488 20.47 23.14 21.57
C PHE A 488 19.78 21.77 21.60
N PHE A 489 18.57 21.66 21.04
CA PHE A 489 17.95 20.36 20.84
C PHE A 489 17.26 20.22 19.48
N ILE A 490 17.16 18.96 19.03
CA ILE A 490 16.47 18.56 17.80
C ILE A 490 15.73 17.25 18.08
N LEU A 491 14.40 17.28 18.09
CA LEU A 491 13.57 16.10 18.34
C LEU A 491 12.68 15.84 17.12
N THR A 492 12.85 14.70 16.46
CA THR A 492 11.86 14.24 15.49
C THR A 492 10.82 13.35 16.15
N LEU A 493 9.62 13.89 16.33
CA LEU A 493 8.45 13.23 16.86
C LEU A 493 7.77 12.41 15.77
N LYS A 494 7.44 11.15 16.06
CA LYS A 494 6.72 10.24 15.16
C LYS A 494 5.33 9.95 15.69
N PHE A 495 4.29 10.49 15.06
CA PHE A 495 2.91 10.29 15.46
C PHE A 495 2.33 9.07 14.76
N ASN A 496 1.82 8.12 15.55
CA ASN A 496 1.14 6.93 15.04
C ASN A 496 -0.39 7.08 14.98
N THR A 497 -0.91 8.19 15.52
CA THR A 497 -2.32 8.58 15.57
C THR A 497 -2.51 9.91 14.85
N GLY A 498 -3.65 10.10 14.20
CA GLY A 498 -3.89 11.22 13.30
C GLY A 498 -3.53 10.88 11.85
N HIS A 499 -4.09 11.67 10.93
CA HIS A 499 -4.14 11.32 9.52
C HIS A 499 -3.92 12.53 8.59
N SER A 500 -4.09 13.75 9.08
CA SER A 500 -3.89 15.00 8.33
C SER A 500 -2.59 15.70 8.72
N LYS A 501 -2.14 16.64 7.88
CA LYS A 501 -0.96 17.45 8.17
C LYS A 501 -1.21 18.30 9.43
N GLU A 502 -2.41 18.86 9.51
CA GLU A 502 -2.90 19.77 10.54
C GLU A 502 -2.93 19.08 11.91
N THR A 503 -3.39 17.83 11.98
CA THR A 503 -3.38 17.04 13.22
C THR A 503 -1.97 16.79 13.73
N PHE A 504 -1.02 16.43 12.83
CA PHE A 504 0.37 16.22 13.23
C PHE A 504 1.08 17.53 13.62
N ASP A 505 0.76 18.64 12.95
CA ASP A 505 1.26 19.98 13.31
C ASP A 505 0.77 20.34 14.73
N PHE A 506 -0.53 20.17 14.99
CA PHE A 506 -1.14 20.40 16.30
C PHE A 506 -0.47 19.59 17.42
N PHE A 507 -0.26 18.27 17.23
CA PHE A 507 0.42 17.45 18.23
C PHE A 507 1.87 17.87 18.48
N ALA A 508 2.59 18.28 17.44
CA ALA A 508 3.94 18.79 17.60
C ALA A 508 3.97 20.15 18.32
N GLU A 509 3.00 21.03 18.06
CA GLU A 509 2.86 22.32 18.74
C GLU A 509 2.54 22.15 20.24
N GLU A 510 1.71 21.18 20.62
CA GLU A 510 1.44 20.88 22.03
C GLU A 510 2.70 20.41 22.76
N GLU A 511 3.53 19.56 22.14
CA GLU A 511 4.81 19.13 22.70
C GLU A 511 5.85 20.27 22.77
N ALA A 512 5.88 21.14 21.76
CA ALA A 512 6.70 22.35 21.76
C ALA A 512 6.30 23.31 22.89
N LYS A 513 5.00 23.50 23.11
CA LYS A 513 4.45 24.30 24.21
C LYS A 513 4.85 23.73 25.57
N ARG A 514 4.74 22.41 25.72
CA ARG A 514 5.14 21.71 26.95
C ARG A 514 6.62 21.90 27.26
N LEU A 515 7.49 21.89 26.25
CA LEU A 515 8.92 22.22 26.40
C LEU A 515 9.12 23.66 26.91
N MET A 516 8.44 24.64 26.30
CA MET A 516 8.53 26.05 26.71
C MET A 516 8.09 26.27 28.17
N GLU A 517 7.03 25.59 28.60
CA GLU A 517 6.49 25.70 29.97
C GLU A 517 7.39 25.07 31.04
N ASN A 518 8.19 24.05 30.69
CA ASN A 518 8.92 23.24 31.67
C ASN A 518 10.44 23.44 31.64
N ALA A 519 11.00 24.08 30.60
CA ALA A 519 12.45 24.11 30.39
C ALA A 519 13.03 25.45 29.92
N GLU A 520 12.32 26.58 30.09
CA GLU A 520 12.81 27.92 29.68
C GLU A 520 13.39 27.89 28.25
N VAL A 521 12.56 27.44 27.31
CA VAL A 521 12.99 27.21 25.93
C VAL A 521 12.79 28.46 25.09
N GLU A 522 13.81 28.83 24.32
CA GLU A 522 13.77 29.93 23.36
C GLU A 522 13.90 29.45 21.91
N ASN A 523 13.47 30.31 20.98
CA ASN A 523 13.65 30.15 19.53
C ASN A 523 13.14 28.80 19.02
N VAL A 524 11.95 28.40 19.49
CA VAL A 524 11.34 27.13 19.10
C VAL A 524 10.86 27.19 17.65
N ARG A 525 11.16 26.15 16.89
CA ARG A 525 10.65 25.94 15.53
C ARG A 525 10.18 24.51 15.36
N THR A 526 9.12 24.34 14.59
CA THR A 526 8.56 23.04 14.20
C THR A 526 8.59 22.92 12.69
N TYR A 527 9.19 21.85 12.19
CA TYR A 527 9.34 21.59 10.76
C TYR A 527 8.70 20.28 10.35
N HIS A 528 8.13 20.27 9.14
CA HIS A 528 7.94 19.05 8.37
C HIS A 528 9.03 19.00 7.29
N LEU A 529 10.11 18.28 7.58
CA LEU A 529 11.26 18.18 6.68
C LEU A 529 10.90 17.36 5.43
N PHE A 530 11.59 17.58 4.31
CA PHE A 530 11.48 16.74 3.12
C PHE A 530 11.79 15.28 3.45
N SER A 531 12.75 15.06 4.35
CA SER A 531 13.12 13.73 4.82
C SER A 531 12.13 13.12 5.82
N ASN A 532 11.16 13.88 6.33
CA ASN A 532 10.13 13.37 7.25
C ASN A 532 9.06 12.57 6.52
N ARG A 533 8.54 11.54 7.17
CA ARG A 533 7.29 10.90 6.73
C ARG A 533 6.08 11.78 7.07
N LYS A 534 4.89 11.46 6.54
CA LYS A 534 3.66 12.26 6.74
C LYS A 534 3.37 12.54 8.23
N GLY A 535 3.54 11.52 9.07
CA GLY A 535 3.33 11.58 10.53
C GLY A 535 4.53 12.01 11.36
N GLU A 536 5.56 12.63 10.76
CA GLU A 536 6.75 13.05 11.49
C GLU A 536 6.88 14.58 11.52
N ARG A 537 7.24 15.14 12.68
CA ARG A 537 7.57 16.56 12.85
C ARG A 537 8.85 16.72 13.66
N THR A 538 9.66 17.68 13.27
CA THR A 538 10.94 17.97 13.92
C THR A 538 10.83 19.28 14.70
N ILE A 539 10.98 19.21 16.02
CA ILE A 539 10.99 20.36 16.92
C ILE A 539 12.43 20.70 17.27
N MET A 540 12.77 21.98 17.20
CA MET A 540 14.12 22.49 17.48
C MET A 540 14.03 23.72 18.38
N GLY A 541 15.05 23.95 19.21
CA GLY A 541 15.10 25.12 20.09
C GLY A 541 16.31 25.12 21.02
N ILE A 542 16.33 26.07 21.94
CA ILE A 542 17.43 26.27 22.91
C ILE A 542 16.89 26.20 24.33
N ILE A 543 17.45 25.31 25.13
CA ILE A 543 17.18 25.22 26.57
C ILE A 543 18.17 26.12 27.31
N LYS A 544 17.67 27.07 28.12
CA LYS A 544 18.52 27.94 28.94
C LYS A 544 19.21 27.23 30.10
#